data_AF-A0A2V8NCR2-F1
#
_entry.id   AF-A0A2V8NCR2-F1
#
_cell.length_a   1.000
_cell.length_b   1.000
_cell.length_c   1.000
_cell.angle_alpha   90.00
_cell.angle_beta   90.00
_cell.angle_gamma   90.00
#
_symmetry.space_group_name_H-M   'P 1'
#
loop_
_entity.id
_entity.type
_entity.pdbx_description
1 polymer ?
#
loop_
_entity_poly.entity_id
_entity_poly.type
_entity_poly.pdbx_seq_one_letter_code
_entity_poly.pdbx_strand_id
1 'polypeptide(L)'
;MIYDPATTRAAADGRLFRDPFPNNIIAKDRFDPVALKIQALFPQPNGPNANDLVSNYKEVYPTSRVTQVPSFKIDHLIGNRGKLSFFWQKTKTTNPNGNTIFGRSDGLPDPISEVLGTFQNAPLYRLNYDHTLSPRVLLHLGAGYRSNYFLVPSVTRTGKIVNYNAEKELGLRKQILPNDVRICREQWNGRDEGNRFRGWVESDYAESLVQRLPELGQEQP
;
A
#
# COMPACT_ATOMS: atom_id res chain seq x y z
N MET A 1 24.55 34.16 -11.07
CA MET A 1 24.23 34.37 -12.49
C MET A 1 24.12 33.02 -13.18
N ILE A 2 23.18 32.86 -14.12
CA ILE A 2 22.94 31.59 -14.83
C ILE A 2 23.25 31.80 -16.31
N TYR A 3 24.08 30.95 -16.91
CA TYR A 3 24.50 31.07 -18.30
C TYR A 3 23.70 30.17 -19.25
N ASP A 4 23.38 30.68 -20.43
CA ASP A 4 22.64 29.94 -21.44
C ASP A 4 23.56 29.01 -22.25
N PRO A 5 23.40 27.67 -22.18
CA PRO A 5 24.17 26.76 -23.02
C PRO A 5 23.94 26.97 -24.52
N ALA A 6 22.78 27.49 -24.94
CA ALA A 6 22.45 27.71 -26.35
C ALA A 6 23.21 28.88 -27.00
N THR A 7 23.84 29.76 -26.20
CA THR A 7 24.58 30.94 -26.70
C THR A 7 26.10 30.72 -26.76
N THR A 8 26.54 29.46 -26.62
CA THR A 8 27.96 29.09 -26.64
C THR A 8 28.62 29.53 -27.94
N ARG A 9 29.64 30.39 -27.85
CA ARG A 9 30.44 30.84 -29.00
C ARG A 9 31.91 31.03 -28.64
N ALA A 10 32.80 30.92 -29.63
CA ALA A 10 34.23 31.11 -29.46
C ALA A 10 34.59 32.60 -29.54
N ALA A 11 35.46 33.06 -28.63
CA ALA A 11 36.11 34.35 -28.71
C ALA A 11 37.29 34.31 -29.69
N ALA A 12 37.83 35.49 -30.04
CA ALA A 12 38.95 35.61 -30.95
C ALA A 12 40.23 34.86 -30.49
N ASP A 13 40.32 34.56 -29.19
CA ASP A 13 41.40 33.80 -28.55
C ASP A 13 41.10 32.28 -28.44
N GLY A 14 39.99 31.82 -29.02
CA GLY A 14 39.58 30.41 -29.00
C GLY A 14 38.86 29.96 -27.73
N ARG A 15 38.64 30.84 -26.74
CA ARG A 15 37.90 30.50 -25.52
C ARG A 15 36.40 30.47 -25.79
N LEU A 16 35.70 29.49 -25.24
CA LEU A 16 34.24 29.42 -25.32
C LEU A 16 33.60 30.31 -24.25
N PHE A 17 32.66 31.16 -24.64
CA PHE A 17 31.85 31.98 -23.75
C PHE A 17 30.36 31.83 -24.05
N ARG A 18 29.53 32.20 -23.06
CA ARG A 18 28.07 32.10 -23.08
C ARG A 18 27.48 33.38 -22.54
N ASP A 19 26.32 33.76 -23.03
CA ASP A 19 25.55 34.87 -22.48
C ASP A 19 24.78 34.40 -21.23
N PRO A 20 24.60 35.28 -20.23
CA PRO A 20 23.71 35.01 -19.12
C PRO A 20 22.24 35.02 -19.58
N PHE A 21 21.39 34.27 -18.87
CA PHE A 21 19.94 34.41 -19.02
C PHE A 21 19.49 35.83 -18.69
N PRO A 22 18.61 36.44 -19.49
CA PRO A 22 17.92 37.66 -19.09
C PRO A 22 17.30 37.49 -17.70
N ASN A 23 17.55 38.45 -16.80
CA ASN A 23 17.11 38.43 -15.40
C ASN A 23 17.56 37.20 -14.58
N ASN A 24 18.54 36.41 -15.06
CA ASN A 24 18.90 35.11 -14.49
C ASN A 24 17.73 34.10 -14.42
N ILE A 25 16.78 34.16 -15.36
CA ILE A 25 15.61 33.28 -15.41
C ILE A 25 15.66 32.40 -16.66
N ILE A 26 15.53 31.09 -16.47
CA ILE A 26 15.37 30.14 -17.58
C ILE A 26 13.92 30.19 -18.07
N ALA A 27 13.73 30.37 -19.37
CA ALA A 27 12.40 30.41 -19.98
C ALA A 27 11.71 29.02 -19.90
N LYS A 28 10.41 29.00 -19.58
CA LYS A 28 9.65 27.77 -19.24
C LYS A 28 9.52 26.79 -20.41
N ASP A 29 9.52 27.29 -21.64
CA ASP A 29 9.49 26.53 -22.88
C ASP A 29 10.72 25.63 -23.09
N ARG A 30 11.80 25.91 -22.34
CA ARG A 30 13.03 25.11 -22.36
C ARG A 30 13.07 24.06 -21.26
N PHE A 31 12.04 23.98 -20.42
CA PHE A 31 11.90 22.91 -19.45
C PHE A 31 11.31 21.68 -20.12
N ASP A 32 11.81 20.52 -19.71
CA ASP A 32 11.25 19.26 -20.14
C ASP A 32 9.78 19.14 -19.68
N PRO A 33 8.84 18.82 -20.58
CA PRO A 33 7.42 18.79 -20.26
C PRO A 33 7.05 17.67 -19.27
N VAL A 34 7.81 16.57 -19.21
CA VAL A 34 7.63 15.52 -18.21
C VAL A 34 8.10 16.01 -16.85
N ALA A 35 9.27 16.66 -16.80
CA ALA A 35 9.79 17.25 -15.56
C ALA A 35 8.83 18.29 -14.96
N LEU A 36 8.21 19.12 -15.81
CA LEU A 36 7.18 20.08 -15.37
C LEU A 36 5.96 19.40 -14.74
N LYS A 37 5.51 18.29 -15.32
CA LYS A 37 4.38 17.52 -14.77
C LYS A 37 4.74 16.85 -13.44
N ILE A 38 5.94 16.28 -13.32
CA ILE A 38 6.45 15.72 -12.07
C ILE A 38 6.54 16.81 -11.00
N GLN A 39 7.09 17.98 -11.33
CA GLN A 39 7.19 19.11 -10.41
C GLN A 39 5.82 19.56 -9.89
N ALA A 40 4.78 19.46 -10.73
CA ALA A 40 3.41 19.81 -10.36
C ALA A 40 2.76 18.81 -9.39
N LEU A 41 3.33 17.61 -9.19
CA LEU A 41 2.84 16.66 -8.21
C LEU A 41 3.26 17.03 -6.78
N PHE A 42 4.33 17.83 -6.61
CA PHE A 42 4.75 18.27 -5.29
C PHE A 42 3.73 19.27 -4.72
N PRO A 43 3.24 19.02 -3.49
CA PRO A 43 2.26 19.90 -2.88
C PRO A 43 2.87 21.28 -2.66
N GLN A 44 2.05 22.31 -2.89
CA GLN A 44 2.42 23.66 -2.54
C GLN A 44 2.23 23.88 -1.02
N PRO A 45 3.00 24.80 -0.41
CA PRO A 45 2.75 25.23 0.95
C PRO A 45 1.28 25.61 1.19
N ASN A 46 0.73 25.24 2.34
CA ASN A 46 -0.67 25.45 2.67
C ASN A 46 -0.88 25.82 4.15
N GLY A 47 -2.09 26.27 4.48
CA GLY A 47 -2.46 26.64 5.85
C GLY A 47 -1.86 27.99 6.32
N PRO A 48 -1.95 28.28 7.63
CA PRO A 48 -1.52 29.57 8.19
C PRO A 48 -0.02 29.87 8.00
N ASN A 49 0.79 28.81 7.88
CA ASN A 49 2.25 28.87 7.80
C ASN A 49 2.77 28.76 6.36
N ALA A 50 1.91 28.86 5.33
CA ALA A 50 2.29 28.64 3.94
C ALA A 50 3.47 29.52 3.46
N ASN A 51 3.63 30.71 4.04
CA ASN A 51 4.72 31.64 3.72
C ASN A 51 5.97 31.49 4.61
N ASP A 52 5.94 30.59 5.59
CA ASP A 52 7.06 30.36 6.50
C ASP A 52 8.14 29.51 5.83
N LEU A 53 9.38 29.63 6.32
CA LEU A 53 10.52 28.84 5.83
C LEU A 53 10.47 27.37 6.29
N VAL A 54 9.70 27.06 7.32
CA VAL A 54 9.60 25.73 7.94
C VAL A 54 8.15 25.43 8.29
N SER A 55 7.77 24.14 8.28
CA SER A 55 6.42 23.69 8.64
C SER A 55 5.30 24.37 7.83
N ASN A 56 5.56 24.66 6.57
CA ASN A 56 4.68 25.40 5.66
C ASN A 56 3.75 24.51 4.84
N TYR A 57 3.81 23.20 5.03
CA TYR A 57 2.89 22.23 4.47
C TYR A 57 2.30 21.37 5.58
N LYS A 58 0.98 21.32 5.64
CA LYS A 58 0.20 20.53 6.58
C LYS A 58 -0.91 19.82 5.84
N GLU A 59 -0.80 18.50 5.75
CA GLU A 59 -1.85 17.65 5.23
C GLU A 59 -2.72 17.11 6.37
N VAL A 60 -4.05 17.13 6.19
CA VAL A 60 -4.99 16.48 7.11
C VAL A 60 -5.23 15.08 6.60
N TYR A 61 -4.73 14.10 7.34
CA TYR A 61 -4.79 12.71 6.94
C TYR A 61 -5.89 11.98 7.71
N PRO A 62 -7.03 11.61 7.09
CA PRO A 62 -8.11 10.92 7.77
C PRO A 62 -7.69 9.50 8.11
N THR A 63 -7.77 9.14 9.39
CA THR A 63 -7.34 7.83 9.87
C THR A 63 -8.56 6.97 10.21
N SER A 64 -8.57 5.74 9.74
CA SER A 64 -9.63 4.77 10.04
C SER A 64 -9.01 3.41 10.22
N ARG A 65 -9.15 2.85 11.42
CA ARG A 65 -8.74 1.47 11.72
C ARG A 65 -9.83 0.83 12.55
N VAL A 66 -10.45 -0.20 11.98
CA VAL A 66 -11.48 -0.98 12.66
C VAL A 66 -10.92 -2.36 12.92
N THR A 67 -10.91 -2.78 14.19
CA THR A 67 -10.57 -4.14 14.58
C THR A 67 -11.78 -4.77 15.24
N GLN A 68 -12.25 -5.86 14.65
CA GLN A 68 -13.34 -6.68 15.17
C GLN A 68 -12.77 -8.00 15.66
N VAL A 69 -13.21 -8.43 16.83
CA VAL A 69 -12.80 -9.70 17.43
C VAL A 69 -14.05 -10.49 17.82
N PRO A 70 -14.93 -10.85 16.87
CA PRO A 70 -16.02 -11.77 17.16
C PRO A 70 -15.46 -13.06 17.72
N SER A 71 -16.09 -13.53 18.78
CA SER A 71 -15.79 -14.81 19.39
C SER A 71 -17.08 -15.46 19.86
N PHE A 72 -17.08 -16.78 19.85
CA PHE A 72 -18.12 -17.54 20.51
C PHE A 72 -17.51 -18.78 21.13
N LYS A 73 -18.19 -19.25 22.17
CA LYS A 73 -17.80 -20.44 22.90
C LYS A 73 -19.04 -21.29 23.16
N ILE A 74 -18.89 -22.59 22.98
CA ILE A 74 -19.91 -23.59 23.31
C ILE A 74 -19.27 -24.59 24.25
N ASP A 75 -19.91 -24.78 25.41
CA ASP A 75 -19.53 -25.77 26.40
C ASP A 75 -20.69 -26.77 26.57
N HIS A 76 -20.41 -28.06 26.44
CA HIS A 76 -21.39 -29.12 26.59
C HIS A 76 -20.91 -30.14 27.63
N LEU A 77 -21.77 -30.45 28.59
CA LEU A 77 -21.52 -31.51 29.58
C LEU A 77 -21.93 -32.85 28.97
N ILE A 78 -20.97 -33.77 28.83
CA ILE A 78 -21.18 -35.12 28.32
C ILE A 78 -21.31 -36.05 29.53
N GLY A 79 -22.56 -36.37 29.89
CA GLY A 79 -22.88 -37.12 31.11
C GLY A 79 -22.43 -36.39 32.38
N ASN A 80 -22.06 -37.14 33.42
CA ASN A 80 -21.71 -36.58 34.73
C ASN A 80 -20.19 -36.34 34.91
N ARG A 81 -19.37 -36.70 33.92
CA ARG A 81 -17.90 -36.73 34.05
C ARG A 81 -17.13 -36.09 32.90
N GLY A 82 -17.79 -35.72 31.81
CA GLY A 82 -17.16 -35.11 30.65
C GLY A 82 -17.61 -33.68 30.42
N LYS A 83 -16.70 -32.82 29.97
CA LYS A 83 -17.00 -31.50 29.44
C LYS A 83 -16.27 -31.31 28.11
N LEU A 84 -17.02 -31.04 27.07
CA LEU A 84 -16.49 -30.66 25.76
C LEU A 84 -16.65 -29.16 25.57
N SER A 85 -15.56 -28.49 25.22
CA SER A 85 -15.52 -27.04 25.00
C SER A 85 -14.98 -26.73 23.62
N PHE A 86 -15.75 -26.01 22.82
CA PHE A 86 -15.32 -25.45 21.55
C PHE A 86 -15.27 -23.92 21.63
N PHE A 87 -14.19 -23.34 21.15
CA PHE A 87 -14.00 -21.90 21.09
C PHE A 87 -13.56 -21.50 19.69
N TRP A 88 -14.24 -20.50 19.16
CA TRP A 88 -13.86 -19.84 17.93
C TRP A 88 -13.70 -18.34 18.17
N GLN A 89 -12.70 -17.76 17.52
CA GLN A 89 -12.50 -16.33 17.45
C GLN A 89 -11.95 -15.98 16.08
N LYS A 90 -12.31 -14.80 15.57
CA LYS A 90 -11.67 -14.24 14.39
C LYS A 90 -11.27 -12.80 14.66
N THR A 91 -9.99 -12.50 14.53
CA THR A 91 -9.52 -11.12 14.53
C THR A 91 -9.52 -10.61 13.10
N LYS A 92 -10.37 -9.61 12.80
CA LYS A 92 -10.43 -8.91 11.52
C LYS A 92 -10.02 -7.46 11.75
N THR A 93 -8.90 -7.05 11.18
CA THR A 93 -8.46 -5.64 11.20
C THR A 93 -8.50 -5.08 9.79
N THR A 94 -9.21 -3.97 9.63
CA THR A 94 -9.28 -3.21 8.39
C THR A 94 -8.73 -1.81 8.65
N ASN A 95 -7.69 -1.43 7.92
CA ASN A 95 -7.15 -0.08 7.91
C ASN A 95 -6.84 0.33 6.47
N PRO A 96 -7.79 1.00 5.79
CA PRO A 96 -7.65 1.33 4.39
C PRO A 96 -6.67 2.50 4.15
N ASN A 97 -6.34 3.30 5.16
CA ASN A 97 -5.64 4.58 4.95
C ASN A 97 -4.20 4.55 5.48
N GLY A 98 -3.59 3.40 5.73
CA GLY A 98 -2.15 3.34 6.03
C GLY A 98 -1.66 4.06 7.30
N ASN A 99 -2.54 4.40 8.25
CA ASN A 99 -2.14 4.94 9.55
C ASN A 99 -1.59 3.84 10.50
N THR A 100 -0.67 3.01 10.03
CA THR A 100 0.03 2.01 10.85
C THR A 100 1.51 1.99 10.50
N ILE A 101 2.30 1.31 11.33
CA ILE A 101 3.73 1.07 11.12
C ILE A 101 4.01 0.44 9.74
N PHE A 102 3.07 -0.33 9.18
CA PHE A 102 3.18 -0.94 7.84
C PHE A 102 2.50 -0.13 6.73
N GLY A 103 1.80 0.96 7.08
CA GLY A 103 0.94 1.69 6.17
C GLY A 103 1.60 2.84 5.42
N ARG A 104 2.89 3.10 5.65
CA ARG A 104 3.74 4.07 4.92
C ARG A 104 3.05 5.42 4.65
N SER A 105 2.33 5.95 5.65
CA SER A 105 1.73 7.29 5.55
C SER A 105 2.83 8.34 5.52
N ASP A 106 3.01 8.97 4.36
CA ASP A 106 4.05 9.97 4.06
C ASP A 106 3.52 11.41 4.08
N GLY A 107 2.19 11.58 4.14
CA GLY A 107 1.54 12.88 4.11
C GLY A 107 1.57 13.57 2.74
N LEU A 108 2.05 12.89 1.69
CA LEU A 108 2.05 13.41 0.32
C LEU A 108 0.71 13.16 -0.36
N PRO A 109 0.29 13.98 -1.34
CA PRO A 109 -0.92 13.76 -2.12
C PRO A 109 -0.79 12.59 -3.10
N ASP A 110 -1.93 12.01 -3.50
CA ASP A 110 -1.98 11.08 -4.63
C ASP A 110 -1.61 11.83 -5.93
N PRO A 111 -0.84 11.22 -6.85
CA PRO A 111 -0.42 9.81 -6.92
C PRO A 111 0.97 9.53 -6.34
N ILE A 112 1.68 10.53 -5.81
CA ILE A 112 3.07 10.38 -5.34
C ILE A 112 3.17 9.81 -3.92
N SER A 113 2.03 9.55 -3.28
CA SER A 113 1.98 8.93 -1.96
C SER A 113 2.37 7.45 -2.01
N GLU A 114 3.13 7.00 -1.02
CA GLU A 114 3.55 5.60 -0.84
C GLU A 114 2.65 4.80 0.11
N VAL A 115 1.47 5.34 0.43
CA VAL A 115 0.52 4.76 1.39
C VAL A 115 0.15 3.31 1.04
N LEU A 116 0.10 2.48 2.07
CA LEU A 116 -0.32 1.09 2.00
C LEU A 116 -1.54 0.84 2.88
N GLY A 117 -2.52 0.12 2.34
CA GLY A 117 -3.64 -0.40 3.13
C GLY A 117 -3.16 -1.62 3.93
N THR A 118 -3.73 -1.87 5.11
CA THR A 118 -3.43 -3.10 5.86
C THR A 118 -4.71 -3.82 6.24
N PHE A 119 -4.82 -5.07 5.81
CA PHE A 119 -5.98 -5.91 6.05
C PHE A 119 -5.52 -7.24 6.67
N GLN A 120 -6.00 -7.54 7.88
CA GLN A 120 -5.65 -8.75 8.60
C GLN A 120 -6.89 -9.59 8.87
N ASN A 121 -6.76 -10.89 8.66
CA ASN A 121 -7.77 -11.87 9.02
C ASN A 121 -7.08 -13.06 9.72
N ALA A 122 -7.39 -13.25 11.01
CA ALA A 122 -6.75 -14.25 11.84
C ALA A 122 -7.79 -15.08 12.61
N PRO A 123 -8.24 -16.21 12.05
CA PRO A 123 -9.13 -17.13 12.76
C PRO A 123 -8.34 -17.99 13.77
N LEU A 124 -9.00 -18.32 14.88
CA LEU A 124 -8.54 -19.18 15.94
C LEU A 124 -9.66 -20.16 16.28
N TYR A 125 -9.32 -21.44 16.33
CA TYR A 125 -10.18 -22.53 16.74
C TYR A 125 -9.51 -23.26 17.90
N ARG A 126 -10.26 -23.62 18.93
CA ARG A 126 -9.79 -24.47 20.03
C ARG A 126 -10.87 -25.47 20.40
N LEU A 127 -10.46 -26.71 20.61
CA LEU A 127 -11.28 -27.80 21.10
C LEU A 127 -10.61 -28.35 22.35
N ASN A 128 -11.34 -28.39 23.46
CA ASN A 128 -10.88 -28.93 24.73
C ASN A 128 -11.87 -29.99 25.23
N TYR A 129 -11.34 -31.05 25.82
CA TYR A 129 -12.10 -32.10 26.47
C TYR A 129 -11.54 -32.37 27.87
N ASP A 130 -12.38 -32.14 28.87
CA ASP A 130 -12.10 -32.45 30.27
C ASP A 130 -12.87 -33.70 30.67
N HIS A 131 -12.19 -34.67 31.29
CA HIS A 131 -12.81 -35.91 31.76
C HIS A 131 -12.35 -36.27 33.17
N THR A 132 -13.30 -36.42 34.09
CA THR A 132 -13.04 -36.88 35.46
C THR A 132 -12.91 -38.40 35.48
N LEU A 133 -11.67 -38.91 35.48
CA LEU A 133 -11.37 -40.35 35.54
C LEU A 133 -11.69 -40.94 36.92
N SER A 134 -11.43 -40.19 38.00
CA SER A 134 -11.79 -40.54 39.38
C SER A 134 -12.02 -39.24 40.19
N PRO A 135 -12.56 -39.29 41.42
CA PRO A 135 -12.75 -38.10 42.25
C PRO A 135 -11.47 -37.28 42.54
N ARG A 136 -10.29 -37.83 42.22
CA ARG A 136 -8.98 -37.19 42.44
C ARG A 136 -8.17 -36.97 41.16
N VAL A 137 -8.69 -37.38 39.99
CA VAL A 137 -7.94 -37.34 38.72
C VAL A 137 -8.81 -36.78 37.60
N LEU A 138 -8.34 -35.71 36.97
CA LEU A 138 -8.92 -35.07 35.80
C LEU A 138 -7.97 -35.21 34.62
N LEU A 139 -8.47 -35.72 33.49
CA LEU A 139 -7.80 -35.71 32.20
C LEU A 139 -8.22 -34.46 31.43
N HIS A 140 -7.27 -33.71 30.91
CA HIS A 140 -7.51 -32.59 29.99
C HIS A 140 -6.81 -32.85 28.66
N LEU A 141 -7.56 -32.78 27.57
CA LEU A 141 -7.04 -32.84 26.21
C LEU A 141 -7.44 -31.58 25.46
N GLY A 142 -6.50 -30.98 24.74
CA GLY A 142 -6.72 -29.74 24.00
C GLY A 142 -6.03 -29.76 22.64
N ALA A 143 -6.71 -29.23 21.63
CA ALA A 143 -6.17 -29.00 20.29
C ALA A 143 -6.62 -27.63 19.78
N GLY A 144 -5.79 -26.99 18.96
CA GLY A 144 -6.15 -25.69 18.38
C GLY A 144 -5.46 -25.41 17.06
N TYR A 145 -6.09 -24.54 16.27
CA TYR A 145 -5.59 -24.06 15.00
C TYR A 145 -5.69 -22.54 14.95
N ARG A 146 -4.62 -21.89 14.52
CA ARG A 146 -4.59 -20.45 14.25
C ARG A 146 -3.91 -20.21 12.91
N SER A 147 -4.54 -19.38 12.08
CA SER A 147 -3.91 -18.82 10.90
C SER A 147 -3.92 -17.31 10.96
N ASN A 148 -3.03 -16.68 10.20
CA ASN A 148 -2.99 -15.23 10.03
C ASN A 148 -2.80 -14.97 8.55
N TYR A 149 -3.79 -14.32 7.94
CA TYR A 149 -3.68 -13.79 6.59
C TYR A 149 -3.52 -12.28 6.69
N PHE A 150 -2.49 -11.75 6.03
CA PHE A 150 -2.15 -10.33 6.05
C PHE A 150 -1.95 -9.85 4.62
N LEU A 151 -2.72 -8.84 4.22
CA LEU A 151 -2.71 -8.26 2.88
C LEU A 151 -2.37 -6.77 2.97
N VAL A 152 -1.40 -6.35 2.15
CA VAL A 152 -0.83 -5.00 2.18
C VAL A 152 -0.76 -4.39 0.77
N PRO A 153 -1.88 -3.95 0.17
CA PRO A 153 -1.86 -3.37 -1.17
C PRO A 153 -1.48 -1.89 -1.12
N SER A 154 -0.89 -1.39 -2.21
CA SER A 154 -0.75 0.05 -2.44
C SER A 154 -2.12 0.69 -2.67
N VAL A 155 -2.41 1.74 -1.92
CA VAL A 155 -3.70 2.43 -1.94
C VAL A 155 -3.49 3.93 -1.96
N THR A 156 -4.46 4.65 -2.50
CA THR A 156 -4.53 6.10 -2.37
C THR A 156 -4.79 6.47 -0.91
N ARG A 157 -4.65 7.76 -0.58
CA ARG A 157 -4.94 8.27 0.78
C ARG A 157 -6.37 8.03 1.26
N THR A 158 -7.29 7.79 0.31
CA THR A 158 -8.70 7.46 0.58
C THR A 158 -8.96 5.95 0.66
N GLY A 159 -7.92 5.13 0.56
CA GLY A 159 -8.00 3.67 0.66
C GLY A 159 -8.47 2.96 -0.60
N LYS A 160 -8.39 3.62 -1.77
CA LYS A 160 -8.71 3.00 -3.07
C LYS A 160 -7.44 2.42 -3.68
N ILE A 161 -7.54 1.32 -4.42
CA ILE A 161 -6.37 0.77 -5.15
C ILE A 161 -5.84 1.82 -6.12
N VAL A 162 -4.52 2.03 -6.12
CA VAL A 162 -3.87 3.01 -7.00
C VAL A 162 -4.02 2.57 -8.45
N ASN A 163 -4.61 3.44 -9.28
CA ASN A 163 -4.75 3.24 -10.73
C ASN A 163 -4.19 4.45 -11.48
N TYR A 164 -2.91 4.72 -11.31
CA TYR A 164 -2.23 5.84 -11.95
C TYR A 164 -1.48 5.37 -13.22
N ASN A 165 -1.82 5.94 -14.37
CA ASN A 165 -1.15 5.63 -15.64
C ASN A 165 -0.06 6.68 -15.94
N ALA A 166 1.17 6.41 -15.52
CA ALA A 166 2.29 7.33 -15.70
C ALA A 166 2.60 7.68 -17.17
N GLU A 167 2.29 6.79 -18.12
CA GLU A 167 2.50 7.06 -19.55
C GLU A 167 1.51 8.10 -20.07
N LYS A 168 0.22 7.95 -19.74
CA LYS A 168 -0.83 8.90 -20.15
C LYS A 168 -0.69 10.24 -19.41
N GLU A 169 -0.42 10.19 -18.12
CA GLU A 169 -0.42 11.37 -17.25
C GLU A 169 0.90 12.14 -17.38
N LEU A 170 2.05 11.48 -17.20
CA LEU A 170 3.37 12.13 -17.23
C LEU A 170 3.99 12.16 -18.63
N GLY A 171 3.62 11.25 -19.53
CA GLY A 171 4.35 11.05 -20.78
C GLY A 171 5.61 10.20 -20.62
N LEU A 172 5.77 9.54 -19.46
CA LEU A 172 6.83 8.57 -19.23
C LEU A 172 6.55 7.32 -20.05
N ARG A 173 7.15 7.26 -21.23
CA ARG A 173 7.07 6.08 -22.10
C ARG A 173 7.86 4.95 -21.45
N LYS A 174 7.33 3.74 -21.56
CA LYS A 174 8.06 2.53 -21.16
C LYS A 174 9.37 2.48 -21.93
N GLN A 175 10.45 2.12 -21.26
CA GLN A 175 11.70 1.81 -21.93
C GLN A 175 11.46 0.55 -22.78
N ILE A 176 11.54 0.69 -24.11
CA ILE A 176 11.57 -0.46 -25.01
C ILE A 176 12.97 -1.02 -24.90
N LEU A 177 13.11 -2.12 -24.15
CA LEU A 177 14.36 -2.84 -24.13
C LEU A 177 14.55 -3.55 -25.46
N PRO A 178 15.76 -3.49 -26.05
CA PRO A 178 16.07 -4.35 -27.18
C PRO A 178 15.94 -5.82 -26.75
N ASN A 179 15.56 -6.69 -27.68
CA ASN A 179 15.13 -8.08 -27.40
C ASN A 179 16.20 -8.96 -26.69
N ASP A 180 17.43 -8.47 -26.60
CA ASP A 180 18.59 -9.11 -25.97
C ASP A 180 18.83 -8.66 -24.51
N VAL A 181 18.20 -7.57 -24.05
CA VAL A 181 18.33 -7.12 -22.66
C VAL A 181 17.35 -7.88 -21.77
N ARG A 182 17.85 -8.96 -21.16
CA ARG A 182 17.17 -9.58 -20.02
C ARG A 182 17.36 -8.69 -18.80
N ILE A 183 16.29 -8.06 -18.32
CA ILE A 183 16.27 -7.56 -16.94
C ILE A 183 16.34 -8.81 -16.06
N CYS A 184 17.48 -9.06 -15.42
CA CYS A 184 17.47 -9.86 -14.21
C CYS A 184 16.53 -9.13 -13.26
N ARG A 185 15.33 -9.67 -13.08
CA ARG A 185 14.37 -9.21 -12.08
C ARG A 185 15.10 -9.38 -10.74
N GLU A 186 15.80 -8.35 -10.31
CA GLU A 186 16.46 -8.33 -9.02
C GLU A 186 15.34 -8.42 -8.00
N GLN A 187 15.24 -9.63 -7.50
CA GLN A 187 14.19 -10.13 -6.65
C GLN A 187 14.40 -9.41 -5.33
N TRP A 188 13.74 -8.27 -5.15
CA TRP A 188 13.44 -7.80 -3.79
C TRP A 188 12.57 -8.90 -3.19
N ASN A 189 13.24 -9.76 -2.43
CA ASN A 189 12.76 -11.05 -1.97
C ASN A 189 11.82 -10.82 -0.77
N GLY A 190 10.67 -10.19 -1.05
CA GLY A 190 9.46 -10.40 -0.28
C GLY A 190 8.91 -11.76 -0.69
N ARG A 191 9.11 -12.76 0.16
CA ARG A 191 8.61 -14.13 -0.01
C ARG A 191 7.11 -14.12 -0.29
N ASP A 192 6.73 -14.33 -1.54
CA ASP A 192 5.46 -14.93 -1.92
C ASP A 192 5.74 -16.08 -2.89
N GLU A 193 5.65 -17.29 -2.34
CA GLU A 193 5.50 -18.50 -3.12
C GLU A 193 4.18 -18.41 -3.90
N GLY A 194 4.27 -18.52 -5.21
CA GLY A 194 3.12 -18.72 -6.08
C GLY A 194 2.61 -17.46 -6.75
N ASN A 195 3.26 -17.04 -7.83
CA ASN A 195 2.56 -16.79 -9.09
C ASN A 195 3.55 -16.72 -10.26
N ARG A 196 3.62 -17.83 -10.99
CA ARG A 196 4.23 -17.91 -12.32
C ARG A 196 3.33 -17.12 -13.27
N PHE A 197 3.79 -15.97 -13.74
CA PHE A 197 3.21 -15.30 -14.90
C PHE A 197 3.42 -16.18 -16.14
N ARG A 198 2.46 -17.06 -16.43
CA ARG A 198 2.15 -17.48 -17.80
C ARG A 198 0.93 -16.68 -18.21
N GLY A 199 1.09 -15.80 -19.20
CA GLY A 199 -0.01 -15.05 -19.76
C GLY A 199 -1.04 -16.01 -20.34
N TRP A 200 -2.21 -16.04 -19.71
CA TRP A 200 -3.51 -16.36 -20.29
C TRP A 200 -4.54 -15.63 -19.42
N VAL A 201 -5.21 -14.65 -20.02
CA VAL A 201 -6.54 -14.10 -19.64
C VAL A 201 -6.90 -14.25 -18.15
N GLU A 202 -6.37 -13.34 -17.32
CA GLU A 202 -6.79 -13.20 -15.91
C GLU A 202 -7.66 -11.94 -15.73
N SER A 203 -8.36 -11.57 -16.79
CA SER A 203 -9.37 -10.50 -16.82
C SER A 203 -10.62 -10.93 -16.03
N ASP A 204 -11.02 -12.20 -16.12
CA ASP A 204 -12.35 -12.61 -15.67
C ASP A 204 -12.39 -12.98 -14.17
N TYR A 205 -11.26 -13.40 -13.58
CA TYR A 205 -11.20 -13.74 -12.15
C TYR A 205 -11.05 -12.52 -11.24
N ALA A 206 -10.28 -11.51 -11.66
CA ALA A 206 -10.12 -10.27 -10.92
C ALA A 206 -11.40 -9.42 -10.96
N GLU A 207 -12.11 -9.37 -12.10
CA GLU A 207 -13.42 -8.72 -12.19
C GLU A 207 -14.48 -9.41 -11.31
N SER A 208 -14.48 -10.75 -11.22
CA SER A 208 -15.45 -11.49 -10.40
C SER A 208 -15.32 -11.24 -8.88
N LEU A 209 -14.10 -10.97 -8.39
CA LEU A 209 -13.85 -10.66 -6.98
C LEU A 209 -14.07 -9.17 -6.69
N VAL A 210 -13.80 -8.28 -7.65
CA VAL A 210 -14.06 -6.84 -7.55
C VAL A 210 -15.56 -6.53 -7.62
N GLN A 211 -16.34 -7.27 -8.42
CA GLN A 211 -17.81 -7.17 -8.45
C GLN A 211 -18.50 -7.72 -7.18
N ARG A 212 -17.82 -8.55 -6.37
CA ARG A 212 -18.35 -9.10 -5.11
C ARG A 212 -18.00 -8.30 -3.86
N LEU A 213 -17.19 -7.24 -3.97
CA LEU A 213 -16.88 -6.34 -2.85
C LEU A 213 -18.10 -5.56 -2.31
N PRO A 214 -19.12 -5.18 -3.12
CA PRO A 214 -20.36 -4.60 -2.60
C PRO A 214 -21.25 -5.61 -1.85
N GLU A 215 -21.23 -6.90 -2.23
CA GLU A 215 -22.06 -7.95 -1.61
C GLU A 215 -21.53 -8.36 -0.22
N LEU A 216 -20.22 -8.29 0.01
CA LEU A 216 -19.59 -8.51 1.32
C LEU A 216 -19.79 -7.36 2.33
N GLY A 217 -20.42 -6.26 1.89
CA GLY A 217 -20.68 -5.07 2.69
C GLY A 217 -22.15 -4.84 3.06
N GLN A 218 -23.08 -5.71 2.63
CA GLN A 218 -24.53 -5.48 2.81
C GLN A 218 -25.29 -6.55 3.61
N GLU A 219 -24.63 -7.55 4.20
CA GLU A 219 -25.30 -8.38 5.20
C GLU A 219 -25.07 -7.81 6.61
N GLN A 220 -26.00 -6.94 7.05
CA GLN A 220 -26.82 -7.08 8.27
C GLN A 220 -27.29 -5.71 8.81
N PRO A 221 -28.53 -5.57 9.32
CA PRO A 221 -29.82 -6.14 8.89
C PRO A 221 -30.63 -5.20 7.99
#